data_AF-A0A2V5ZV32-F1
#
_entry.id   AF-A0A2V5ZV32-F1
#
_cell.length_a   1.000
_cell.length_b   1.000
_cell.length_c   1.000
_cell.angle_alpha   90.00
_cell.angle_beta   90.00
_cell.angle_gamma   90.00
#
_symmetry.space_group_name_H-M   'P 1'
#
loop_
_entity.id
_entity.type
_entity.pdbx_description
1 polymer ?
#
loop_
_entity_poly.entity_id
_entity_poly.type
_entity_poly.pdbx_seq_one_letter_code
_entity_poly.pdbx_strand_id
1 'polypeptide(L)'
;EISGYVDIGMKGEALRLTRKLLQKRSILPDEFSEALRTIGVYASFKSFKKWKPKFEAAYERQSRQFKRKVRSDMLSMYVSLQEWKTALQFVSIQRPSSASDFLFGMDVLLELGKVEEAHELAMRCRKALRFVRSEFEQSLLSCALGQFFAHTHQWECALAAWQETRPDSSIARNVLSGIVEIHLARAFEAVEAGIRLLAERKERRGSDIDLCLPGLEFDLAVDAEKELLRLKRGIEKLLPEDARKDLGIPIQTDQRNSESTPSAEKHEPNPRL
;
A
#
# COMPACT_ATOMS: atom_id res chain seq x y z
N GLU A 1 -28.42 -16.57 -9.93
CA GLU A 1 -29.54 -15.64 -9.63
C GLU A 1 -29.03 -14.30 -9.12
N ILE A 2 -28.24 -14.25 -8.03
CA ILE A 2 -27.66 -12.98 -7.53
C ILE A 2 -26.87 -12.25 -8.63
N SER A 3 -25.95 -12.95 -9.31
CA SER A 3 -25.18 -12.39 -10.43
C SER A 3 -26.06 -11.78 -11.50
N GLY A 4 -27.12 -12.47 -11.93
CA GLY A 4 -28.07 -11.96 -12.92
C GLY A 4 -28.74 -10.64 -12.51
N TYR A 5 -29.07 -10.46 -11.22
CA TYR A 5 -29.57 -9.16 -10.73
C TYR A 5 -28.48 -8.09 -10.69
N VAL A 6 -27.23 -8.47 -10.43
CA VAL A 6 -26.08 -7.54 -10.51
C VAL A 6 -25.91 -7.04 -11.94
N ASP A 7 -25.95 -7.94 -12.91
CA ASP A 7 -25.72 -7.67 -14.33
C ASP A 7 -26.75 -6.71 -14.93
N ILE A 8 -28.00 -6.78 -14.47
CA ILE A 8 -29.09 -5.88 -14.92
C ILE A 8 -29.28 -4.65 -14.01
N GLY A 9 -28.42 -4.45 -13.01
CA GLY A 9 -28.44 -3.26 -12.14
C GLY A 9 -29.49 -3.28 -11.01
N MET A 10 -30.11 -4.42 -10.72
CA MET A 10 -31.15 -4.58 -9.69
C MET A 10 -30.55 -4.75 -8.28
N LYS A 11 -30.02 -3.64 -7.77
CA LYS A 11 -29.35 -3.57 -6.46
C LYS A 11 -30.21 -4.06 -5.29
N GLY A 12 -31.49 -3.68 -5.23
CA GLY A 12 -32.36 -4.01 -4.11
C GLY A 12 -32.54 -5.52 -3.94
N GLU A 13 -32.78 -6.20 -5.06
CA GLU A 13 -33.02 -7.63 -5.18
C GLU A 13 -31.75 -8.42 -4.90
N ALA A 14 -30.62 -8.00 -5.47
CA ALA A 14 -29.32 -8.60 -5.22
C ALA A 14 -28.98 -8.56 -3.71
N LEU A 15 -29.11 -7.40 -3.06
CA LEU A 15 -28.85 -7.24 -1.63
C LEU A 15 -29.85 -8.02 -0.75
N ARG A 16 -31.12 -8.10 -1.16
CA ARG A 16 -32.14 -8.90 -0.48
C ARG A 16 -31.80 -10.39 -0.53
N LEU A 17 -31.39 -10.90 -1.70
CA LEU A 17 -31.00 -12.30 -1.87
C LEU A 17 -29.71 -12.62 -1.11
N THR A 18 -28.70 -11.75 -1.15
CA THR A 18 -27.48 -11.90 -0.33
C THR A 18 -27.83 -12.03 1.15
N ARG A 19 -28.77 -11.22 1.66
CA ARG A 19 -29.21 -11.32 3.06
C ARG A 19 -29.84 -12.68 3.39
N LYS A 20 -30.73 -13.17 2.52
CA LYS A 20 -31.37 -14.48 2.68
C LYS A 20 -30.35 -15.61 2.62
N LEU A 21 -29.38 -15.51 1.71
CA LEU A 21 -28.32 -16.48 1.52
C LEU A 21 -27.45 -16.61 2.77
N LEU A 22 -27.01 -15.48 3.34
CA LEU A 22 -26.20 -15.47 4.58
C LEU A 22 -26.96 -15.96 5.82
N GLN A 23 -28.28 -16.11 5.76
CA GLN A 23 -29.09 -16.70 6.84
C GLN A 23 -29.26 -18.21 6.70
N LYS A 24 -28.90 -18.82 5.55
CA LYS A 24 -28.98 -20.26 5.36
C LYS A 24 -28.06 -20.98 6.38
N ARG A 25 -28.49 -22.19 6.79
CA ARG A 25 -27.69 -23.06 7.67
C ARG A 25 -26.44 -23.59 6.95
N SER A 26 -26.61 -24.00 5.70
CA SER A 26 -25.55 -24.47 4.80
C SER A 26 -25.54 -23.60 3.55
N ILE A 27 -24.36 -23.15 3.15
CA ILE A 27 -24.14 -22.29 1.97
C ILE A 27 -23.09 -22.96 1.10
N LEU A 28 -23.24 -22.93 -0.22
CA LEU A 28 -22.20 -23.40 -1.12
C LEU A 28 -21.06 -22.37 -1.19
N PRO A 29 -19.79 -22.77 -1.33
CA PRO A 29 -18.66 -21.83 -1.46
C PRO A 29 -18.92 -20.75 -2.52
N ASP A 30 -19.34 -21.16 -3.72
CA ASP A 30 -19.58 -20.25 -4.84
C ASP A 30 -20.72 -19.25 -4.54
N GLU A 31 -21.76 -19.70 -3.83
CA GLU A 31 -22.85 -18.82 -3.37
C GLU A 31 -22.33 -17.74 -2.40
N PHE A 32 -21.41 -18.11 -1.52
CA PHE A 32 -20.80 -17.19 -0.56
C PHE A 32 -19.89 -16.18 -1.27
N SER A 33 -19.04 -16.65 -2.19
CA SER A 33 -18.16 -15.79 -3.00
C SER A 33 -18.98 -14.80 -3.84
N GLU A 34 -20.07 -15.27 -4.46
CA GLU A 34 -20.98 -14.41 -5.23
C GLU A 34 -21.67 -13.35 -4.36
N ALA A 35 -22.14 -13.75 -3.18
CA ALA A 35 -22.72 -12.84 -2.21
C ALA A 35 -21.72 -11.77 -1.77
N LEU A 36 -20.45 -12.14 -1.53
CA LEU A 36 -19.40 -11.19 -1.16
C LEU A 36 -19.07 -10.22 -2.30
N ARG A 37 -18.89 -10.73 -3.52
CA ARG A 37 -18.64 -9.90 -4.72
C ARG A 37 -19.76 -8.88 -4.92
N THR A 38 -21.01 -9.32 -4.76
CA THR A 38 -22.20 -8.45 -4.86
C THR A 38 -22.15 -7.30 -3.84
N ILE A 39 -21.71 -7.58 -2.60
CA ILE A 39 -21.52 -6.51 -1.61
C ILE A 39 -20.37 -5.59 -2.02
N GLY A 40 -19.27 -6.11 -2.55
CA GLY A 40 -18.18 -5.31 -3.10
C GLY A 40 -18.62 -4.34 -4.20
N VAL A 41 -19.54 -4.76 -5.08
CA VAL A 41 -20.07 -3.92 -6.16
C VAL A 41 -21.02 -2.85 -5.65
N TYR A 42 -21.96 -3.20 -4.76
CA TYR A 42 -23.08 -2.30 -4.41
C TYR A 42 -22.97 -1.58 -3.08
N ALA A 43 -22.07 -2.00 -2.18
CA ALA A 43 -21.91 -1.41 -0.88
C ALA A 43 -20.77 -0.39 -0.88
N SER A 44 -21.06 0.83 -0.42
CA SER A 44 -20.02 1.74 0.08
C SER A 44 -19.23 1.09 1.21
N PHE A 45 -18.02 1.58 1.48
CA PHE A 45 -17.19 1.15 2.61
C PHE A 45 -17.97 1.15 3.95
N LYS A 46 -18.71 2.23 4.24
CA LYS A 46 -19.53 2.34 5.47
C LYS A 46 -20.61 1.26 5.54
N SER A 47 -21.24 0.92 4.41
CA SER A 47 -22.22 -0.16 4.36
C SER A 47 -21.58 -1.54 4.44
N PHE A 48 -20.38 -1.75 3.88
CA PHE A 48 -19.68 -3.03 3.94
C PHE A 48 -19.36 -3.41 5.40
N LYS A 49 -18.94 -2.45 6.24
CA LYS A 49 -18.78 -2.67 7.69
C LYS A 49 -20.03 -3.24 8.37
N LYS A 50 -21.25 -2.88 7.91
CA LYS A 50 -22.51 -3.43 8.45
C LYS A 50 -22.80 -4.86 7.97
N TRP A 51 -22.21 -5.28 6.87
CA TRP A 51 -22.34 -6.64 6.34
C TRP A 51 -21.34 -7.62 6.94
N LYS A 52 -20.16 -7.14 7.36
CA LYS A 52 -19.09 -7.95 7.94
C LYS A 52 -19.59 -8.96 9.00
N PRO A 53 -20.35 -8.57 10.05
CA PRO A 53 -20.82 -9.55 11.05
C PRO A 53 -21.69 -10.66 10.48
N LYS A 54 -22.42 -10.40 9.39
CA LYS A 54 -23.27 -11.40 8.72
C LYS A 54 -22.44 -12.40 7.94
N PHE A 55 -21.39 -11.95 7.27
CA PHE A 55 -20.44 -12.84 6.59
C PHE A 55 -19.64 -13.67 7.59
N GLU A 56 -19.13 -13.05 8.66
CA GLU A 56 -18.42 -13.77 9.73
C GLU A 56 -19.33 -14.84 10.35
N ALA A 57 -20.55 -14.49 10.73
CA ALA A 57 -21.49 -15.45 11.30
C ALA A 57 -21.85 -16.57 10.30
N ALA A 58 -22.02 -16.24 9.01
CA ALA A 58 -22.28 -17.24 7.98
C ALA A 58 -21.10 -18.19 7.79
N TYR A 59 -19.89 -17.65 7.68
CA TYR A 59 -18.63 -18.38 7.54
C TYR A 59 -18.38 -19.29 8.74
N GLU A 60 -18.57 -18.79 9.96
CA GLU A 60 -18.30 -19.55 11.19
C GLU A 60 -19.19 -20.78 11.36
N ARG A 61 -20.44 -20.72 10.85
CA ARG A 61 -21.36 -21.86 10.88
C ARG A 61 -21.00 -22.98 9.89
N GLN A 62 -20.13 -22.71 8.91
CA GLN A 62 -19.83 -23.69 7.86
C GLN A 62 -18.72 -24.69 8.27
N SER A 63 -18.64 -25.78 7.50
CA SER A 63 -17.64 -26.83 7.70
C SER A 63 -16.21 -26.34 7.42
N ARG A 64 -15.21 -27.07 7.94
CA ARG A 64 -13.80 -26.79 7.67
C ARG A 64 -13.45 -26.81 6.18
N GLN A 65 -14.09 -27.71 5.41
CA GLN A 65 -13.87 -27.81 3.97
C GLN A 65 -14.38 -26.56 3.24
N PHE A 66 -15.56 -26.06 3.64
CA PHE A 66 -16.08 -24.80 3.13
C PHE A 66 -15.13 -23.65 3.45
N LYS A 67 -14.72 -23.51 4.72
CA LYS A 67 -13.83 -22.44 5.19
C LYS A 67 -12.52 -22.38 4.40
N ARG A 68 -11.95 -23.53 4.04
CA ARG A 68 -10.76 -23.61 3.17
C ARG A 68 -11.01 -23.08 1.76
N LYS A 69 -12.17 -23.36 1.17
CA LYS A 69 -12.52 -22.94 -0.20
C LYS A 69 -12.75 -21.44 -0.30
N VAL A 70 -13.38 -20.82 0.71
CA VAL A 70 -13.69 -19.38 0.72
C VAL A 70 -12.66 -18.54 1.50
N ARG A 71 -11.48 -19.10 1.82
CA ARG A 71 -10.42 -18.39 2.54
C ARG A 71 -10.02 -17.10 1.81
N SER A 72 -9.86 -17.18 0.49
CA SER A 72 -9.49 -16.03 -0.36
C SER A 72 -10.56 -14.94 -0.34
N ASP A 73 -11.84 -15.32 -0.31
CA ASP A 73 -12.96 -14.37 -0.18
C ASP A 73 -12.91 -13.64 1.16
N MET A 74 -12.68 -14.37 2.25
CA MET A 74 -12.52 -13.74 3.57
C MET A 74 -11.31 -12.81 3.63
N LEU A 75 -10.18 -13.18 3.03
CA LEU A 75 -9.01 -12.33 2.89
C LEU A 75 -9.37 -11.02 2.17
N SER A 76 -10.02 -11.12 1.00
CA SER A 76 -10.46 -9.96 0.21
C SER A 76 -11.41 -9.05 0.99
N MET A 77 -12.33 -9.63 1.76
CA MET A 77 -13.24 -8.87 2.62
C MET A 77 -12.49 -8.04 3.65
N TYR A 78 -11.56 -8.65 4.41
CA TYR A 78 -10.83 -7.93 5.46
C TYR A 78 -9.87 -6.89 4.89
N VAL A 79 -9.23 -7.16 3.74
CA VAL A 79 -8.43 -6.17 3.01
C VAL A 79 -9.29 -4.99 2.56
N SER A 80 -10.48 -5.23 2.00
CA SER A 80 -11.42 -4.18 1.60
C SER A 80 -11.90 -3.32 2.77
N LEU A 81 -11.85 -3.86 4.00
CA LEU A 81 -12.19 -3.17 5.23
C LEU A 81 -10.98 -2.54 5.95
N GLN A 82 -9.78 -2.68 5.38
CA GLN A 82 -8.50 -2.25 5.95
C GLN A 82 -8.21 -2.86 7.33
N GLU A 83 -8.66 -4.10 7.55
CA GLU A 83 -8.45 -4.84 8.80
C GLU A 83 -7.25 -5.79 8.67
N TRP A 84 -6.07 -5.22 8.45
CA TRP A 84 -4.84 -5.92 8.09
C TRP A 84 -4.47 -7.06 9.04
N LYS A 85 -4.56 -6.83 10.35
CA LYS A 85 -4.23 -7.84 11.38
C LYS A 85 -5.15 -9.07 11.32
N THR A 86 -6.43 -8.87 11.05
CA THR A 86 -7.40 -9.97 10.90
C THR A 86 -7.21 -10.66 9.55
N ALA A 87 -6.99 -9.88 8.49
CA ALA A 87 -6.71 -10.40 7.14
C ALA A 87 -5.51 -11.35 7.11
N LEU A 88 -4.47 -11.07 7.90
CA LEU A 88 -3.26 -11.90 8.01
C LEU A 88 -3.57 -13.38 8.31
N GLN A 89 -4.61 -13.67 9.11
CA GLN A 89 -5.00 -15.04 9.45
C GLN A 89 -5.45 -15.85 8.23
N PHE A 90 -5.85 -15.16 7.16
CA PHE A 90 -6.31 -15.74 5.91
C PHE A 90 -5.23 -15.76 4.84
N VAL A 91 -4.05 -15.17 5.05
CA VAL A 91 -2.95 -15.17 4.07
C VAL A 91 -2.32 -16.56 4.00
N SER A 92 -2.11 -17.07 2.79
CA SER A 92 -1.41 -18.34 2.56
C SER A 92 -0.14 -18.13 1.73
N ILE A 93 1.00 -17.96 2.39
CA ILE A 93 2.29 -17.73 1.73
C ILE A 93 2.76 -19.00 1.00
N GLN A 94 2.60 -20.17 1.63
CA GLN A 94 3.14 -21.42 1.10
C GLN A 94 2.31 -22.00 -0.04
N ARG A 95 0.99 -21.80 -0.02
CA ARG A 95 0.06 -22.34 -1.03
C ARG A 95 -1.04 -21.32 -1.38
N PRO A 96 -0.68 -20.19 -2.02
CA PRO A 96 -1.66 -19.30 -2.61
C PRO A 96 -2.49 -20.08 -3.64
N SER A 97 -3.81 -19.96 -3.59
CA SER A 97 -4.73 -20.73 -4.43
C SER A 97 -5.26 -19.95 -5.64
N SER A 98 -5.07 -18.64 -5.67
CA SER A 98 -5.59 -17.74 -6.71
C SER A 98 -4.71 -16.51 -6.91
N ALA A 99 -4.86 -15.82 -8.04
CA ALA A 99 -4.19 -14.53 -8.25
C ALA A 99 -4.61 -13.48 -7.19
N SER A 100 -5.86 -13.52 -6.74
CA SER A 100 -6.35 -12.66 -5.64
C SER A 100 -5.64 -12.93 -4.31
N ASP A 101 -5.25 -14.19 -4.02
CA ASP A 101 -4.45 -14.49 -2.83
C ASP A 101 -3.07 -13.84 -2.88
N PHE A 102 -2.46 -13.76 -4.07
CA PHE A 102 -1.19 -13.07 -4.23
C PHE A 102 -1.36 -11.57 -4.03
N LEU A 103 -2.34 -10.96 -4.68
CA LEU A 103 -2.60 -9.51 -4.58
C LEU A 103 -2.89 -9.10 -3.14
N PHE A 104 -3.98 -9.62 -2.57
CA PHE A 104 -4.40 -9.25 -1.23
C PHE A 104 -3.45 -9.76 -0.15
N GLY A 105 -2.80 -10.90 -0.37
CA GLY A 105 -1.77 -11.40 0.53
C GLY A 105 -0.55 -10.47 0.55
N MET A 106 -0.14 -9.95 -0.60
CA MET A 106 0.95 -8.98 -0.68
C MET A 106 0.61 -7.69 0.06
N ASP A 107 -0.56 -7.11 -0.21
CA ASP A 107 -1.04 -5.89 0.46
C ASP A 107 -0.98 -6.05 1.98
N VAL A 108 -1.52 -7.15 2.53
CA VAL A 108 -1.52 -7.40 3.98
C VAL A 108 -0.11 -7.49 4.56
N LEU A 109 0.81 -8.16 3.86
CA LEU A 109 2.17 -8.33 4.36
C LEU A 109 2.94 -7.01 4.36
N LEU A 110 2.82 -6.22 3.29
CA LEU A 110 3.46 -4.91 3.18
C LEU A 110 2.91 -3.92 4.21
N GLU A 111 1.58 -3.83 4.36
CA GLU A 111 0.91 -2.97 5.36
C GLU A 111 1.33 -3.28 6.80
N LEU A 112 1.63 -4.55 7.09
CA LEU A 112 2.09 -5.00 8.40
C LEU A 112 3.61 -4.99 8.55
N GLY A 113 4.37 -4.51 7.56
CA GLY A 113 5.84 -4.46 7.58
C GLY A 113 6.50 -5.84 7.55
N LYS A 114 5.79 -6.88 7.09
CA LYS A 114 6.27 -8.27 6.97
C LYS A 114 7.01 -8.50 5.66
N VAL A 115 8.10 -7.77 5.46
CA VAL A 115 8.79 -7.65 4.16
C VAL A 115 9.42 -8.97 3.72
N GLU A 116 9.94 -9.78 4.65
CA GLU A 116 10.53 -11.09 4.37
C GLU A 116 9.48 -12.08 3.86
N GLU A 117 8.32 -12.14 4.53
CA GLU A 117 7.20 -12.96 4.08
C GLU A 117 6.62 -12.46 2.74
N ALA A 118 6.58 -11.13 2.53
CA ALA A 118 6.17 -10.52 1.26
C ALA A 118 7.13 -10.91 0.13
N HIS A 119 8.44 -10.91 0.39
CA HIS A 119 9.45 -11.35 -0.57
C HIS A 119 9.27 -12.83 -0.96
N GLU A 120 9.02 -13.69 0.02
CA GLU A 120 8.68 -15.10 -0.21
C GLU A 120 7.44 -15.29 -1.10
N LEU A 121 6.41 -14.47 -0.86
CA LEU A 121 5.19 -14.48 -1.67
C LEU A 121 5.46 -13.93 -3.08
N ALA A 122 6.28 -12.90 -3.23
CA ALA A 122 6.66 -12.30 -4.51
C ALA A 122 7.42 -13.29 -5.39
N MET A 123 8.33 -14.07 -4.80
CA MET A 123 9.06 -15.13 -5.51
C MET A 123 8.13 -16.21 -6.06
N ARG A 124 7.06 -16.54 -5.32
CA ARG A 124 6.01 -17.47 -5.78
C ARG A 124 5.11 -16.82 -6.82
N CYS A 125 4.76 -15.55 -6.65
CA CYS A 125 3.97 -14.77 -7.61
C CYS A 125 4.64 -14.75 -8.98
N ARG A 126 5.95 -14.44 -9.02
CA ARG A 126 6.76 -14.47 -10.25
C ARG A 126 6.80 -15.85 -10.91
N LYS A 127 6.82 -16.93 -10.14
CA LYS A 127 6.70 -18.29 -10.69
C LYS A 127 5.31 -18.53 -11.27
N ALA A 128 4.25 -18.15 -10.57
CA ALA A 128 2.87 -18.30 -11.01
C ALA A 128 2.60 -17.55 -12.33
N LEU A 129 3.13 -16.33 -12.47
CA LEU A 129 2.95 -15.49 -13.66
C LEU A 129 3.37 -16.20 -14.96
N ARG A 130 4.35 -17.12 -14.90
CA ARG A 130 4.83 -17.89 -16.07
C ARG A 130 3.82 -18.92 -16.59
N PHE A 131 2.84 -19.31 -15.79
CA PHE A 131 1.89 -20.39 -16.11
C PHE A 131 0.46 -19.89 -16.32
N VAL A 132 0.15 -18.68 -15.85
CA VAL A 132 -1.18 -18.10 -15.99
C VAL A 132 -1.42 -17.70 -17.44
N ARG A 133 -2.60 -18.07 -17.96
CA ARG A 133 -3.03 -17.73 -19.33
C ARG A 133 -4.09 -16.63 -19.38
N SER A 134 -4.80 -16.40 -18.28
CA SER A 134 -5.83 -15.37 -18.21
C SER A 134 -5.16 -13.99 -18.09
N GLU A 135 -5.49 -13.07 -19.00
CA GLU A 135 -4.98 -11.69 -18.96
C GLU A 135 -5.34 -10.97 -17.64
N PHE A 136 -6.53 -11.26 -17.11
CA PHE A 136 -6.98 -10.73 -15.82
C PHE A 136 -6.11 -11.23 -14.67
N GLU A 137 -5.84 -12.54 -14.62
CA GLU A 137 -4.98 -13.11 -13.58
C GLU A 137 -3.52 -12.65 -13.73
N GLN A 138 -3.01 -12.53 -14.95
CA GLN A 138 -1.68 -11.95 -15.21
C GLN A 138 -1.62 -10.52 -14.68
N SER A 139 -2.65 -9.69 -14.94
CA SER A 139 -2.74 -8.32 -14.44
C SER A 139 -2.71 -8.26 -12.92
N LEU A 140 -3.44 -9.14 -12.22
CA LEU A 140 -3.44 -9.22 -10.76
C LEU A 140 -2.05 -9.59 -10.21
N LEU A 141 -1.39 -10.58 -10.80
CA LEU A 141 -0.07 -11.02 -10.37
C LEU A 141 1.01 -9.96 -10.63
N SER A 142 0.99 -9.33 -11.82
CA SER A 142 1.86 -8.20 -12.15
C SER A 142 1.63 -7.01 -11.22
N CYS A 143 0.37 -6.71 -10.88
CA CYS A 143 0.05 -5.67 -9.91
C CYS A 143 0.68 -5.97 -8.54
N ALA A 144 0.50 -7.19 -8.03
CA ALA A 144 1.07 -7.62 -6.75
C ALA A 144 2.61 -7.53 -6.72
N LEU A 145 3.28 -7.93 -7.82
CA LEU A 145 4.74 -7.80 -7.94
C LEU A 145 5.18 -6.33 -7.98
N GLY A 146 4.50 -5.50 -8.77
CA GLY A 146 4.85 -4.10 -8.87
C GLY A 146 4.67 -3.36 -7.54
N GLN A 147 3.62 -3.66 -6.77
CA GLN A 147 3.43 -3.13 -5.41
C GLN A 147 4.57 -3.55 -4.49
N PHE A 148 4.96 -4.83 -4.49
CA PHE A 148 6.10 -5.31 -3.71
C PHE A 148 7.40 -4.57 -4.06
N PHE A 149 7.70 -4.44 -5.35
CA PHE A 149 8.91 -3.76 -5.79
C PHE A 149 8.87 -2.26 -5.49
N ALA A 150 7.70 -1.62 -5.63
CA ALA A 150 7.53 -0.22 -5.29
C ALA A 150 7.79 0.03 -3.80
N HIS A 151 7.20 -0.79 -2.93
CA HIS A 151 7.34 -0.69 -1.47
C HIS A 151 8.75 -0.99 -0.96
N THR A 152 9.51 -1.80 -1.70
CA THR A 152 10.91 -2.14 -1.38
C THR A 152 11.92 -1.25 -2.10
N HIS A 153 11.49 -0.11 -2.63
CA HIS A 153 12.33 0.87 -3.34
C HIS A 153 12.98 0.34 -4.64
N GLN A 154 12.55 -0.81 -5.15
CA GLN A 154 13.00 -1.40 -6.41
C GLN A 154 12.19 -0.85 -7.59
N TRP A 155 12.17 0.47 -7.74
CA TRP A 155 11.24 1.15 -8.65
C TRP A 155 11.37 0.74 -10.11
N GLU A 156 12.56 0.40 -10.60
CA GLU A 156 12.72 -0.08 -11.99
C GLU A 156 12.04 -1.43 -12.19
N CYS A 157 12.17 -2.34 -11.22
CA CYS A 157 11.48 -3.63 -11.25
C CYS A 157 9.95 -3.45 -11.18
N ALA A 158 9.48 -2.47 -10.40
CA ALA A 158 8.07 -2.14 -10.29
C ALA A 158 7.50 -1.63 -11.62
N LEU A 159 8.19 -0.67 -12.26
CA LEU A 159 7.80 -0.14 -13.57
C LEU A 159 7.80 -1.23 -14.63
N ALA A 160 8.83 -2.07 -14.68
CA ALA A 160 8.88 -3.21 -15.61
C ALA A 160 7.68 -4.14 -15.42
N ALA A 161 7.38 -4.54 -14.18
CA ALA A 161 6.24 -5.42 -13.87
C ALA A 161 4.89 -4.83 -14.31
N TRP A 162 4.72 -3.51 -14.20
CA TRP A 162 3.50 -2.81 -14.56
C TRP A 162 3.38 -2.44 -16.05
N GLN A 163 4.49 -2.26 -16.75
CA GLN A 163 4.52 -1.91 -18.17
C GLN A 163 4.48 -3.13 -19.10
N GLU A 164 4.99 -4.28 -18.64
CA GLU A 164 4.99 -5.52 -19.43
C GLU A 164 3.59 -6.11 -19.65
N THR A 165 2.67 -5.84 -18.73
CA THR A 165 1.30 -6.37 -18.79
C THR A 165 0.31 -5.26 -19.07
N ARG A 166 -0.50 -5.40 -20.12
CA ARG A 166 -1.64 -4.50 -20.33
C ARG A 166 -2.61 -4.71 -19.17
N PRO A 167 -2.80 -3.72 -18.28
CA PRO A 167 -3.59 -3.96 -17.09
C PRO A 167 -5.06 -4.09 -17.47
N ASP A 168 -5.73 -5.07 -16.88
CA ASP A 168 -7.19 -5.18 -16.94
C ASP A 168 -7.85 -3.89 -16.45
N SER A 169 -9.00 -3.55 -17.03
CA SER A 169 -9.76 -2.33 -16.72
C SER A 169 -10.03 -2.11 -15.23
N SER A 170 -10.20 -3.19 -14.45
CA SER A 170 -10.47 -3.13 -13.02
C SER A 170 -9.25 -2.72 -12.17
N ILE A 171 -8.03 -2.91 -12.69
CA ILE A 171 -6.76 -2.68 -11.98
C ILE A 171 -5.96 -1.54 -12.62
N ALA A 172 -6.25 -1.20 -13.88
CA ALA A 172 -5.54 -0.20 -14.67
C ALA A 172 -5.35 1.13 -13.94
N ARG A 173 -6.36 1.59 -13.21
CA ARG A 173 -6.24 2.80 -12.39
C ARG A 173 -5.10 2.70 -11.38
N ASN A 174 -5.04 1.63 -10.60
CA ASN A 174 -4.04 1.46 -9.55
C ASN A 174 -2.64 1.36 -10.14
N VAL A 175 -2.49 0.60 -11.24
CA VAL A 175 -1.22 0.44 -11.95
C VAL A 175 -0.72 1.78 -12.51
N LEU A 176 -1.59 2.52 -13.21
CA LEU A 176 -1.23 3.82 -13.80
C LEU A 176 -0.92 4.87 -12.74
N SER A 177 -1.69 4.92 -11.65
CA SER A 177 -1.40 5.77 -10.49
C SER A 177 -0.05 5.42 -9.89
N GLY A 178 0.24 4.14 -9.65
CA GLY A 178 1.52 3.68 -9.11
C GLY A 178 2.71 4.06 -10.00
N ILE A 179 2.60 3.97 -11.33
CA ILE A 179 3.65 4.41 -12.27
C ILE A 179 3.94 5.91 -12.08
N VAL A 180 2.90 6.74 -12.03
CA VAL A 180 3.05 8.19 -11.84
C VAL A 180 3.68 8.50 -10.48
N GLU A 181 3.20 7.82 -9.43
CA GLU A 181 3.71 7.95 -8.06
C GLU A 181 5.20 7.58 -7.96
N ILE A 182 5.66 6.53 -8.65
CA ILE A 182 7.09 6.19 -8.75
C ILE A 182 7.90 7.32 -9.41
N HIS A 183 7.40 7.92 -10.50
CA HIS A 183 8.10 9.03 -11.14
C HIS A 183 8.19 10.27 -10.23
N LEU A 184 7.12 10.56 -9.48
CA LEU A 184 7.11 11.62 -8.47
C LEU A 184 8.09 11.32 -7.34
N ALA A 185 8.17 10.08 -6.88
CA ALA A 185 9.11 9.62 -5.86
C ALA A 185 10.58 9.79 -6.30
N ARG A 186 10.91 9.41 -7.55
CA ARG A 186 12.24 9.65 -8.12
C ARG A 186 12.59 11.13 -8.20
N ALA A 187 11.64 11.95 -8.66
CA ALA A 187 11.82 13.40 -8.71
C ALA A 187 12.03 13.98 -7.31
N PHE A 188 11.30 13.49 -6.32
CA PHE A 188 11.45 13.88 -4.92
C PHE A 188 12.87 13.60 -4.40
N GLU A 189 13.39 12.38 -4.59
CA GLU A 189 14.74 12.03 -4.16
C GLU A 189 15.83 12.83 -4.88
N ALA A 190 15.67 13.08 -6.17
CA ALA A 190 16.60 13.92 -6.93
C ALA A 190 16.64 15.36 -6.40
N VAL A 191 15.48 15.91 -6.04
CA VAL A 191 15.38 17.25 -5.42
C VAL A 191 16.03 17.26 -4.04
N GLU A 192 15.80 16.25 -3.19
CA GLU A 192 16.43 16.15 -1.88
C GLU A 192 17.96 15.98 -1.97
N ALA A 193 18.43 15.17 -2.92
CA ALA A 193 19.86 15.03 -3.21
C ALA A 193 20.47 16.37 -3.66
N GLY A 194 19.78 17.11 -4.54
CA GLY A 194 20.21 18.43 -4.99
C GLY A 194 20.32 19.45 -3.85
N ILE A 195 19.33 19.48 -2.95
CA ILE A 195 19.34 20.36 -1.77
C ILE A 195 20.52 20.00 -0.84
N ARG A 196 20.75 18.71 -0.56
CA ARG A 196 21.88 18.26 0.26
C ARG A 196 23.23 18.66 -0.36
N LEU A 197 23.40 18.48 -1.66
CA LEU A 197 24.62 18.87 -2.37
C LEU A 197 24.88 20.39 -2.30
N LEU A 198 23.83 21.22 -2.37
CA LEU A 198 23.96 22.67 -2.20
C LEU A 198 24.36 23.03 -0.76
N ALA A 199 23.78 22.36 0.24
CA ALA A 199 24.13 22.55 1.65
C ALA A 199 25.59 22.17 1.93
N GLU A 200 26.04 20.98 1.47
CA GLU A 200 27.44 20.54 1.61
C GLU A 200 28.43 21.51 0.95
N ARG A 201 28.08 22.05 -0.23
CA ARG A 201 28.92 23.05 -0.91
C ARG A 201 29.02 24.35 -0.11
N LYS A 202 27.92 24.77 0.53
CA LYS A 202 27.89 25.97 1.38
C LYS A 202 28.79 25.80 2.60
N GLU A 203 28.78 24.63 3.23
CA GLU A 203 29.65 24.29 4.37
C GLU A 203 31.13 24.28 3.97
N ARG A 204 31.48 23.65 2.84
CA ARG A 204 32.88 23.57 2.37
C ARG A 204 33.47 24.92 1.95
N ARG A 205 32.64 25.87 1.48
CA ARG A 205 33.11 27.22 1.12
C ARG A 205 33.47 28.07 2.33
N GLY A 206 32.95 27.75 3.52
CA GLY A 206 33.25 28.48 4.75
C GLY A 206 34.71 28.42 5.21
N SER A 207 35.59 27.66 4.54
CA SER A 207 36.97 27.46 4.99
C SER A 207 38.10 27.95 4.08
N ASP A 208 37.93 28.28 2.79
CA ASP A 208 39.13 28.57 1.94
C ASP A 208 38.97 29.33 0.60
N ILE A 209 37.77 29.70 0.12
CA ILE A 209 37.58 30.14 -1.30
C ILE A 209 36.86 31.49 -1.42
N ASP A 210 37.18 32.48 -0.59
CA ASP A 210 36.65 33.85 -0.71
C ASP A 210 37.49 34.77 -1.62
N LEU A 211 38.56 34.27 -2.25
CA LEU A 211 39.58 35.14 -2.87
C LEU A 211 39.43 35.42 -4.38
N CYS A 212 38.56 34.74 -5.13
CA CYS A 212 38.60 34.86 -6.60
C CYS A 212 37.35 35.44 -7.28
N LEU A 213 36.12 35.21 -6.79
CA LEU A 213 34.87 35.78 -7.35
C LEU A 213 33.77 35.90 -6.29
N PRO A 214 33.74 36.97 -5.47
CA PRO A 214 32.72 37.13 -4.44
C PRO A 214 31.33 37.42 -5.04
N GLY A 215 30.31 36.68 -4.60
CA GLY A 215 28.89 37.02 -4.83
C GLY A 215 28.15 36.17 -5.86
N LEU A 216 28.64 36.09 -7.11
CA LEU A 216 27.85 35.51 -8.22
C LEU A 216 27.47 34.03 -8.01
N GLU A 217 28.42 33.20 -7.57
CA GLU A 217 28.15 31.78 -7.35
C GLU A 217 27.26 31.52 -6.12
N PHE A 218 27.33 32.41 -5.13
CA PHE A 218 26.49 32.32 -3.94
C PHE A 218 25.03 32.63 -4.29
N ASP A 219 24.79 33.70 -5.04
CA ASP A 219 23.43 34.09 -5.47
C ASP A 219 22.80 33.00 -6.35
N LEU A 220 23.58 32.41 -7.29
CA LEU A 220 23.13 31.28 -8.10
C LEU A 220 22.78 30.04 -7.27
N ALA A 221 23.56 29.74 -6.22
CA ALA A 221 23.28 28.62 -5.32
C ALA A 221 22.02 28.85 -4.50
N VAL A 222 21.81 30.07 -4.00
CA VAL A 222 20.61 30.46 -3.24
C VAL A 222 19.36 30.37 -4.12
N ASP A 223 19.43 30.83 -5.36
CA ASP A 223 18.27 30.76 -6.26
C ASP A 223 17.96 29.33 -6.71
N ALA A 224 18.98 28.50 -6.95
CA ALA A 224 18.81 27.07 -7.19
C ALA A 224 18.19 26.36 -5.98
N GLU A 225 18.62 26.67 -4.76
CA GLU A 225 18.04 26.12 -3.52
C GLU A 225 16.55 26.49 -3.39
N LYS A 226 16.19 27.77 -3.61
CA LYS A 226 14.79 28.22 -3.61
C LYS A 226 13.95 27.47 -4.64
N GLU A 227 14.47 27.26 -5.85
CA GLU A 227 13.77 26.53 -6.90
C GLU A 227 13.55 25.06 -6.52
N LEU A 228 14.59 24.38 -6.02
CA LEU A 228 14.48 23.00 -5.55
C LEU A 228 13.49 22.88 -4.38
N LEU A 229 13.50 23.81 -3.42
CA LEU A 229 12.52 23.84 -2.33
C LEU A 229 11.09 24.04 -2.84
N ARG A 230 10.90 24.88 -3.87
CA ARG A 230 9.58 25.06 -4.52
C ARG A 230 9.11 23.76 -5.17
N LEU A 231 9.99 23.09 -5.91
CA LEU A 231 9.69 21.79 -6.54
C LEU A 231 9.37 20.73 -5.50
N LYS A 232 10.17 20.63 -4.41
CA LYS A 232 9.92 19.72 -3.29
C LYS A 232 8.50 19.85 -2.75
N ARG A 233 8.09 21.08 -2.40
CA ARG A 233 6.73 21.36 -1.89
C ARG A 233 5.64 21.03 -2.91
N GLY A 234 5.91 21.22 -4.19
CA GLY A 234 4.99 20.84 -5.27
C GLY A 234 4.78 19.33 -5.33
N ILE A 235 5.87 18.57 -5.25
CA ILE A 235 5.83 17.10 -5.26
C ILE A 235 5.17 16.57 -3.98
N GLU A 236 5.48 17.11 -2.79
CA GLU A 236 4.86 16.69 -1.52
C GLU A 236 3.35 16.86 -1.48
N LYS A 237 2.81 17.84 -2.21
CA LYS A 237 1.35 18.00 -2.36
C LYS A 237 0.72 16.91 -3.21
N LEU A 238 1.46 16.41 -4.21
CA LEU A 238 0.99 15.36 -5.13
C LEU A 238 1.27 13.96 -4.59
N LEU A 239 2.34 13.81 -3.81
CA LEU A 239 2.79 12.57 -3.20
C LEU A 239 2.93 12.77 -1.69
N PRO A 240 1.82 12.63 -0.94
CA PRO A 240 1.81 12.77 0.52
C PRO A 240 2.74 11.78 1.22
N GLU A 241 2.99 12.01 2.50
CA GLU A 241 3.86 11.18 3.33
C GLU A 241 3.50 9.70 3.37
N ASP A 242 2.21 9.37 3.53
CA ASP A 242 1.75 7.99 3.52
C ASP A 242 2.06 7.29 2.19
N ALA A 243 1.82 7.98 1.06
CA ALA A 243 2.14 7.45 -0.27
C ALA A 243 3.66 7.30 -0.48
N ARG A 244 4.48 8.21 0.07
CA ARG A 244 5.94 8.09 0.04
C ARG A 244 6.42 6.86 0.82
N LYS A 245 5.83 6.60 1.99
CA LYS A 245 6.10 5.39 2.78
C LYS A 245 5.76 4.13 1.99
N ASP A 246 4.65 4.13 1.26
CA ASP A 246 4.24 2.99 0.44
C ASP A 246 5.17 2.72 -0.75
N LEU A 247 6.04 3.68 -1.10
CA LEU A 247 7.08 3.58 -2.11
C LEU A 247 8.48 3.31 -1.52
N GLY A 248 8.55 2.98 -0.23
CA GLY A 248 9.80 2.69 0.47
C GLY A 248 10.65 3.92 0.78
N ILE A 249 10.11 5.14 0.64
CA ILE A 249 10.81 6.36 1.04
C ILE A 249 10.70 6.50 2.56
N PRO A 250 11.82 6.61 3.31
CA PRO A 250 11.78 6.79 4.74
C PRO A 250 11.15 8.13 5.11
N ILE A 251 10.23 8.10 6.06
CA ILE A 251 9.72 9.32 6.69
C ILE A 251 10.85 9.89 7.55
N GLN A 252 11.36 11.05 7.18
CA GLN A 252 12.24 11.82 8.06
C GLN A 252 11.39 12.39 9.19
N THR A 253 11.32 11.68 10.32
CA THR A 253 10.83 12.28 11.55
C THR A 253 11.82 13.35 11.96
N ASP A 254 11.44 14.62 11.80
CA ASP A 254 12.24 15.75 12.25
C ASP A 254 12.71 15.52 13.69
N GLN A 255 14.01 15.25 13.87
CA GLN A 255 14.69 15.18 15.17
C GLN A 255 14.79 16.57 15.87
N ARG A 256 13.90 17.52 15.56
CA ARG A 256 13.94 18.89 16.10
C ARG A 256 13.24 19.07 17.45
N ASN A 257 12.67 18.03 18.05
CA ASN A 257 11.93 18.14 19.33
C ASN A 257 12.63 17.53 20.56
N SER A 258 13.89 17.10 20.50
CA SER A 258 14.58 16.51 21.66
C SER A 258 15.65 17.37 22.34
N GLU A 259 15.87 18.62 21.91
CA GLU A 259 16.82 19.53 22.58
C GLU A 259 16.14 20.80 23.11
N SER A 260 15.20 20.65 24.05
CA SER A 260 14.87 21.74 24.97
C SER A 260 14.06 21.25 26.17
N THR A 261 14.72 20.61 27.13
CA THR A 261 14.29 20.71 28.53
C THR A 261 15.55 20.73 29.41
N PRO A 262 15.96 21.89 29.94
CA PRO A 262 17.02 21.94 30.92
C PRO A 262 16.50 21.29 32.21
N SER A 263 17.18 20.24 32.63
CA SER A 263 16.99 19.60 33.93
C SER A 263 17.18 20.65 35.04
N ALA A 264 16.09 21.02 35.70
CA ALA A 264 16.16 21.78 36.95
C ALA A 264 16.78 20.88 38.02
N GLU A 265 18.05 21.12 38.35
CA GLU A 265 18.70 20.61 39.55
C GLU A 265 17.90 21.06 40.78
N LYS A 266 17.18 20.12 41.38
CA LYS A 266 16.69 20.28 42.75
C LYS A 266 17.85 19.93 43.68
N HIS A 267 18.41 20.95 44.30
CA HIS A 267 19.24 20.82 45.50
C HIS A 267 18.40 20.22 46.63
N GLU A 268 18.69 18.98 47.04
CA GLU A 268 18.25 18.45 48.34
C GLU A 268 19.26 18.84 49.44
N PRO A 269 18.78 19.28 50.62
CA PRO A 269 19.65 19.55 51.75
C PRO A 269 20.04 18.25 52.48
N ASN A 270 21.34 18.16 52.71
CA ASN A 270 22.05 17.13 53.44
C ASN A 270 21.63 17.08 54.93
N PRO A 271 21.19 15.94 55.50
CA PRO A 271 21.07 15.77 56.94
C PRO A 271 22.33 15.08 57.48
N ARG A 272 23.10 15.78 58.31
CA ARG A 272 24.06 15.15 59.24
C ARG A 272 23.71 15.54 60.68
N LEU A 273 23.71 14.49 61.51
CA LEU A 273 23.77 14.44 62.98
C LEU A 273 22.46 14.68 63.74
#